data_AF-A0A918FUN9-F1
#
_entry.id   AF-A0A918FUN9-F1
#
_cell.length_a   1.000
_cell.length_b   1.000
_cell.length_c   1.000
_cell.angle_alpha   90.00
_cell.angle_beta   90.00
_cell.angle_gamma   90.00
#
_symmetry.space_group_name_H-M   'P 1'
#
loop_
_entity.id
_entity.type
_entity.pdbx_description
1 polymer ?
#
loop_
_entity_poly.entity_id
_entity_poly.type
_entity_poly.pdbx_seq_one_letter_code
_entity_poly.pdbx_strand_id
1 'polypeptide(L)'
;MTATKRTAPLADLAHVPWPEIKDSTGSAAAIPFLLATLARGDTDSADSALRQLRRRICQFGFVVEEATAATVPFLWELVRLPEVTCRADILRLLKSIADARQWETTAVAYPKLLHHPDNYVAWERAARHAVRAQRDVLRQLLAEPDTEIQRATTELAAALTDRPQG
;
A
#
# COMPACT_ATOMS: atom_id res chain seq x y z
N MET A 1 14.65 31.70 -3.63
CA MET A 1 14.02 30.92 -2.54
C MET A 1 12.62 30.53 -2.99
N THR A 2 12.46 29.39 -3.64
CA THR A 2 11.15 28.87 -4.02
C THR A 2 10.53 28.19 -2.80
N ALA A 3 9.48 28.78 -2.25
CA ALA A 3 8.68 28.16 -1.20
C ALA A 3 8.10 26.86 -1.76
N THR A 4 8.58 25.72 -1.26
CA THR A 4 7.99 24.42 -1.54
C THR A 4 6.55 24.49 -1.05
N LYS A 5 5.59 24.47 -1.98
CA LYS A 5 4.16 24.38 -1.69
C LYS A 5 4.01 23.15 -0.78
N ARG A 6 3.66 23.34 0.49
CA ARG A 6 3.27 22.24 1.36
C ARG A 6 1.96 21.70 0.80
N THR A 7 2.06 20.75 -0.12
CA THR A 7 0.91 19.95 -0.55
C THR A 7 0.36 19.31 0.72
N ALA A 8 -0.91 19.58 1.03
CA ALA A 8 -1.57 18.90 2.13
C ALA A 8 -1.46 17.38 1.88
N PRO A 9 -1.08 16.58 2.87
CA PRO A 9 -1.04 15.13 2.69
C PRO A 9 -2.39 14.64 2.20
N LEU A 10 -2.38 13.67 1.28
CA LEU A 10 -3.57 13.06 0.71
C LEU A 10 -4.42 13.98 -0.20
N ALA A 11 -3.83 15.05 -0.77
CA ALA A 11 -4.54 16.00 -1.64
C ALA A 11 -5.21 15.35 -2.86
N ASP A 12 -4.62 14.27 -3.38
CA ASP A 12 -5.11 13.59 -4.59
C ASP A 12 -6.15 12.50 -4.32
N LEU A 13 -6.62 12.31 -3.07
CA LEU A 13 -7.65 11.32 -2.75
C LEU A 13 -8.94 11.51 -3.55
N ALA A 14 -9.33 12.76 -3.80
CA ALA A 14 -10.55 13.08 -4.54
C ALA A 14 -10.45 12.79 -6.05
N HIS A 15 -9.23 12.59 -6.58
CA HIS A 15 -9.01 12.31 -8.00
C HIS A 15 -9.13 10.82 -8.34
N VAL A 16 -9.16 9.94 -7.35
CA VAL A 16 -9.34 8.50 -7.56
C VAL A 16 -10.84 8.17 -7.49
N PRO A 17 -11.40 7.43 -8.47
CA PRO A 17 -12.81 7.04 -8.49
C PRO A 17 -13.08 5.87 -7.53
N TRP A 18 -12.89 6.09 -6.22
CA TRP A 18 -13.04 5.05 -5.18
C TRP A 18 -14.36 4.25 -5.22
N PRO A 19 -15.53 4.85 -5.51
CA PRO A 19 -16.77 4.08 -5.60
C PRO A 19 -16.80 3.10 -6.78
N GLU A 20 -16.01 3.34 -7.83
CA GLU A 20 -16.00 2.58 -9.08
C GLU A 20 -15.02 1.41 -9.07
N ILE A 21 -14.01 1.46 -8.19
CA ILE A 21 -13.00 0.39 -8.04
C ILE A 21 -13.33 -0.52 -6.86
N LYS A 22 -12.91 -1.78 -6.98
CA LYS A 22 -13.25 -2.83 -6.01
C LYS A 22 -12.22 -2.94 -4.87
N ASP A 23 -12.75 -3.17 -3.68
CA ASP A 23 -12.03 -3.71 -2.52
C ASP A 23 -12.70 -5.03 -2.09
N SER A 24 -12.23 -5.65 -1.00
CA SER A 24 -12.80 -6.93 -0.52
C SER A 24 -14.26 -6.85 -0.04
N THR A 25 -14.83 -5.65 0.08
CA THR A 25 -16.24 -5.40 0.40
C THR A 25 -17.09 -5.07 -0.84
N GLY A 26 -16.48 -5.03 -2.01
CA GLY A 26 -17.11 -4.75 -3.30
C GLY A 26 -16.96 -3.29 -3.78
N SER A 27 -16.76 -2.33 -2.89
CA SER A 27 -16.53 -0.92 -3.25
C SER A 27 -15.51 -0.27 -2.34
N ALA A 28 -14.56 0.44 -2.93
CA ALA A 28 -13.47 1.09 -2.21
C ALA A 28 -13.83 2.48 -1.64
N ALA A 29 -15.11 2.88 -1.64
CA ALA A 29 -15.56 4.19 -1.18
C ALA A 29 -15.17 4.54 0.27
N ALA A 30 -14.89 3.54 1.12
CA ALA A 30 -14.46 3.74 2.50
C ALA A 30 -12.95 4.06 2.65
N ILE A 31 -12.12 3.78 1.64
CA ILE A 31 -10.65 3.93 1.72
C ILE A 31 -10.21 5.37 2.04
N PRO A 32 -10.77 6.43 1.43
CA PRO A 32 -10.37 7.81 1.74
C PRO A 32 -10.52 8.16 3.22
N PHE A 33 -11.60 7.71 3.85
CA PHE A 33 -11.85 7.92 5.27
C PHE A 33 -10.83 7.20 6.16
N LEU A 34 -10.45 5.98 5.79
CA LEU A 34 -9.42 5.23 6.49
C LEU A 34 -8.05 5.90 6.38
N LEU A 35 -7.66 6.36 5.19
CA LEU A 35 -6.41 7.08 4.98
C LEU A 35 -6.38 8.41 5.74
N ALA A 36 -7.50 9.14 5.78
CA ALA A 36 -7.63 10.36 6.58
C ALA A 36 -7.51 10.09 8.09
N THR A 37 -8.08 8.98 8.57
CA THR A 37 -7.95 8.53 9.97
C THR A 37 -6.51 8.14 10.30
N LEU A 38 -5.78 7.51 9.39
CA LEU A 38 -4.35 7.22 9.57
C LEU A 38 -3.50 8.50 9.66
N ALA A 39 -3.86 9.53 8.91
CA ALA A 39 -3.11 10.79 8.89
C ALA A 39 -3.32 11.65 10.15
N ARG A 40 -4.50 11.57 10.79
CA ARG A 40 -4.92 12.55 11.82
C ARG A 40 -5.51 11.93 13.10
N GLY A 41 -5.75 10.63 13.12
CA GLY A 41 -6.30 9.94 14.27
C GLY A 41 -5.28 9.79 15.40
N ASP A 42 -5.77 9.55 16.61
CA ASP A 42 -4.95 9.02 17.70
C ASP A 42 -4.45 7.60 17.37
N THR A 43 -3.51 7.08 18.18
CA THR A 43 -2.90 5.77 17.98
C THR A 43 -3.93 4.65 17.84
N ASP A 44 -4.95 4.60 18.70
CA ASP A 44 -5.96 3.53 18.68
C ASP A 44 -6.82 3.58 17.40
N SER A 45 -7.21 4.79 17.00
CA SER A 45 -7.97 5.06 15.78
C SER A 45 -7.16 4.73 14.53
N ALA A 46 -5.89 5.14 14.50
CA ALA A 46 -4.97 4.84 13.40
C ALA A 46 -4.73 3.34 13.27
N ASP A 47 -4.52 2.63 14.38
CA ASP A 47 -4.34 1.18 14.40
C ASP A 47 -5.58 0.44 13.91
N SER A 48 -6.77 0.87 14.36
CA SER A 48 -8.04 0.32 13.91
C SER A 48 -8.26 0.57 12.42
N ALA A 49 -7.98 1.78 11.95
CA ALA A 49 -8.08 2.16 10.54
C ALA A 49 -7.10 1.34 9.68
N LEU A 50 -5.87 1.12 10.14
CA LEU A 50 -4.87 0.34 9.40
C LEU A 50 -5.28 -1.13 9.29
N ARG A 51 -5.78 -1.72 10.38
CA ARG A 51 -6.30 -3.09 10.37
C ARG A 51 -7.48 -3.23 9.41
N GLN A 52 -8.38 -2.25 9.37
CA GLN A 52 -9.50 -2.27 8.44
C GLN A 52 -9.03 -2.09 7.00
N LEU A 53 -8.12 -1.15 6.75
CA LEU A 53 -7.55 -0.90 5.42
C LEU A 53 -6.86 -2.14 4.88
N ARG A 54 -6.03 -2.81 5.71
CA ARG A 54 -5.38 -4.07 5.34
C ARG A 54 -6.38 -5.14 4.91
N ARG A 55 -7.50 -5.30 5.62
CA ARG A 55 -8.54 -6.29 5.24
C ARG A 55 -9.21 -5.95 3.90
N ARG A 56 -9.28 -4.67 3.55
CA ARG A 56 -9.90 -4.17 2.32
C ARG A 56 -9.00 -4.34 1.09
N ILE A 57 -7.71 -4.05 1.22
CA ILE A 57 -6.79 -3.96 0.06
C ILE A 57 -5.70 -5.04 0.01
N CYS A 58 -5.53 -5.83 1.08
CA CYS A 58 -4.49 -6.85 1.16
C CYS A 58 -4.96 -7.98 2.09
N GLN A 59 -6.10 -8.60 1.76
CA GLN A 59 -6.72 -9.62 2.59
C GLN A 59 -5.73 -10.77 2.84
N PHE A 60 -5.72 -11.27 4.07
CA PHE A 60 -4.78 -12.29 4.56
C PHE A 60 -3.29 -11.94 4.44
N GLY A 61 -2.95 -10.70 4.08
CA GLY A 61 -1.57 -10.24 3.91
C GLY A 61 -0.95 -10.60 2.56
N PHE A 62 -1.74 -11.12 1.60
CA PHE A 62 -1.22 -11.54 0.29
C PHE A 62 -2.24 -11.47 -0.86
N VAL A 63 -3.54 -11.32 -0.57
CA VAL A 63 -4.59 -11.17 -1.60
C VAL A 63 -4.84 -9.69 -1.79
N VAL A 64 -4.44 -9.15 -2.94
CA VAL A 64 -4.66 -7.75 -3.28
C VAL A 64 -5.87 -7.57 -4.18
N GLU A 65 -6.49 -6.40 -4.08
CA GLU A 65 -7.71 -6.00 -4.78
C GLU A 65 -7.40 -4.91 -5.81
N GLU A 66 -8.38 -4.55 -6.63
CA GLU A 66 -8.25 -3.47 -7.61
C GLU A 66 -7.80 -2.14 -6.97
N ALA A 67 -8.38 -1.79 -5.82
CA ALA A 67 -8.10 -0.54 -5.11
C ALA A 67 -6.70 -0.48 -4.49
N THR A 68 -5.98 -1.60 -4.39
CA THR A 68 -4.67 -1.65 -3.73
C THR A 68 -3.66 -0.78 -4.45
N ALA A 69 -3.57 -0.87 -5.77
CA ALA A 69 -2.63 -0.08 -6.56
C ALA A 69 -2.88 1.43 -6.41
N ALA A 70 -4.15 1.84 -6.38
CA ALA A 70 -4.53 3.24 -6.16
C ALA A 70 -4.25 3.73 -4.74
N THR A 71 -4.22 2.82 -3.75
CA THR A 71 -3.99 3.14 -2.34
C THR A 71 -2.51 3.32 -2.00
N VAL A 72 -1.62 2.58 -2.68
CA VAL A 72 -0.18 2.55 -2.39
C VAL A 72 0.50 3.93 -2.40
N PRO A 73 0.26 4.84 -3.37
CA PRO A 73 0.85 6.18 -3.34
C PRO A 73 0.56 6.94 -2.04
N PHE A 74 -0.65 6.80 -1.50
CA PHE A 74 -1.05 7.46 -0.26
C PHE A 74 -0.41 6.82 0.98
N LEU A 75 -0.19 5.50 0.97
CA LEU A 75 0.58 4.84 2.03
C LEU A 75 2.02 5.38 2.07
N TRP A 76 2.62 5.63 0.91
CA TRP A 76 3.94 6.24 0.82
C TRP A 76 3.96 7.70 1.29
N GLU A 77 2.90 8.47 1.06
CA GLU A 77 2.77 9.80 1.64
C GLU A 77 2.72 9.72 3.18
N LEU A 78 1.91 8.82 3.74
CA LEU A 78 1.76 8.68 5.19
C LEU A 78 3.07 8.29 5.90
N VAL A 79 3.88 7.39 5.32
CA VAL A 79 5.17 7.01 5.95
C VAL A 79 6.19 8.15 5.97
N ARG A 80 6.00 9.22 5.19
CA ARG A 80 6.87 10.41 5.19
C ARG A 80 6.48 11.44 6.24
N LEU A 81 5.32 11.29 6.87
CA LEU A 81 4.79 12.22 7.87
C LEU A 81 5.22 11.78 9.27
N PRO A 82 6.12 12.50 9.95
CA PRO A 82 6.59 12.10 11.29
C PRO A 82 5.47 12.04 12.34
N GLU A 83 4.38 12.77 12.13
CA GLU A 83 3.20 12.78 13.01
C GLU A 83 2.35 11.50 12.94
N VAL A 84 2.50 10.69 11.91
CA VAL A 84 1.78 9.41 11.80
C VAL A 84 2.41 8.41 12.76
N THR A 85 1.63 7.86 13.67
CA THR A 85 2.12 6.98 14.74
C THR A 85 2.36 5.54 14.26
N CYS A 86 1.59 5.04 13.30
CA CYS A 86 1.64 3.66 12.82
C CYS A 86 2.52 3.46 11.56
N ARG A 87 3.52 4.32 11.33
CA ARG A 87 4.39 4.29 10.12
C ARG A 87 5.07 2.94 9.89
N ALA A 88 5.54 2.29 10.96
CA ALA A 88 6.16 0.98 10.87
C ALA A 88 5.19 -0.09 10.33
N ASP A 89 3.93 -0.06 10.77
CA ASP A 89 2.92 -0.99 10.28
C ASP A 89 2.47 -0.69 8.85
N ILE A 90 2.48 0.59 8.44
CA ILE A 90 2.27 0.95 7.04
C ILE A 90 3.40 0.39 6.16
N LEU A 91 4.66 0.45 6.62
CA LEU A 91 5.80 -0.16 5.91
C LEU A 91 5.66 -1.69 5.81
N ARG A 92 5.18 -2.36 6.86
CA ARG A 92 4.86 -3.80 6.82
C ARG A 92 3.74 -4.11 5.82
N LEU A 93 2.72 -3.26 5.73
CA LEU A 93 1.66 -3.40 4.73
C LEU A 93 2.20 -3.24 3.31
N LEU A 94 3.04 -2.22 3.05
CA LEU A 94 3.72 -2.03 1.77
C LEU A 94 4.57 -3.26 1.38
N LYS A 95 5.24 -3.88 2.36
CA LYS A 95 5.96 -5.14 2.16
C LYS A 95 5.03 -6.28 1.78
N SER A 96 3.93 -6.49 2.51
CA SER A 96 2.92 -7.51 2.16
C SER A 96 2.40 -7.34 0.74
N ILE A 97 2.16 -6.10 0.30
CA ILE A 97 1.73 -5.79 -1.07
C ILE A 97 2.85 -6.11 -2.08
N ALA A 98 4.11 -5.76 -1.77
CA ALA A 98 5.25 -6.07 -2.63
C ALA A 98 5.47 -7.59 -2.80
N ASP A 99 5.20 -8.37 -1.75
CA ASP A 99 5.33 -9.82 -1.71
C ASP A 99 4.13 -10.57 -2.32
N ALA A 100 3.02 -9.88 -2.60
CA ALA A 100 1.81 -10.50 -3.15
C ALA A 100 2.09 -11.12 -4.54
N ARG A 101 2.09 -12.47 -4.58
CA ARG A 101 2.29 -13.27 -5.80
C ARG A 101 1.25 -14.39 -5.95
N GLN A 102 0.19 -14.36 -5.15
CA GLN A 102 -0.73 -15.49 -5.08
C GLN A 102 -1.52 -15.65 -6.38
N TRP A 103 -1.95 -14.55 -6.99
CA TRP A 103 -2.71 -14.62 -8.23
C TRP A 103 -1.84 -15.05 -9.40
N GLU A 104 -0.62 -14.53 -9.51
CA GLU A 104 0.34 -14.99 -10.51
C GLU A 104 0.69 -16.48 -10.34
N THR A 105 1.00 -16.91 -9.12
CA THR A 105 1.35 -18.32 -8.84
C THR A 105 0.17 -19.24 -9.14
N THR A 106 -1.03 -18.84 -8.75
CA THR A 106 -2.24 -19.65 -8.99
C THR A 106 -2.58 -19.70 -10.48
N ALA A 107 -2.36 -18.62 -11.24
CA ALA A 107 -2.60 -18.59 -12.68
C ALA A 107 -1.69 -19.55 -13.47
N VAL A 108 -0.49 -19.86 -12.97
CA VAL A 108 0.39 -20.90 -13.56
C VAL A 108 -0.27 -22.29 -13.47
N ALA A 109 -0.85 -22.62 -12.32
CA ALA A 109 -1.54 -23.89 -12.11
C ALA A 109 -2.95 -23.92 -12.73
N TYR A 110 -3.61 -22.75 -12.81
CA TYR A 110 -4.98 -22.60 -13.29
C TYR A 110 -5.10 -21.44 -14.29
N PRO A 111 -4.70 -21.64 -15.57
CA PRO A 111 -4.70 -20.59 -16.57
C PRO A 111 -6.05 -19.92 -16.83
N LYS A 112 -7.16 -20.59 -16.48
CA LYS A 112 -8.52 -20.01 -16.58
C LYS A 112 -8.68 -18.72 -15.77
N LEU A 113 -7.88 -18.51 -14.72
CA LEU A 113 -7.86 -17.26 -13.94
C LEU A 113 -7.45 -16.05 -14.78
N LEU A 114 -6.67 -16.25 -15.86
CA LEU A 114 -6.29 -15.17 -16.79
C LEU A 114 -7.49 -14.63 -17.60
N HIS A 115 -8.58 -15.40 -17.67
CA HIS A 115 -9.81 -15.04 -18.35
C HIS A 115 -10.95 -14.71 -17.37
N HIS A 116 -10.65 -14.63 -16.08
CA HIS A 116 -11.64 -14.22 -15.10
C HIS A 116 -12.06 -12.75 -15.36
N PRO A 117 -13.35 -12.40 -15.24
CA PRO A 117 -13.82 -11.03 -15.47
C PRO A 117 -13.10 -10.01 -14.57
N ASP A 118 -12.78 -10.42 -13.34
CA ASP A 118 -11.87 -9.69 -12.46
C ASP A 118 -10.42 -10.08 -12.75
N ASN A 119 -9.62 -9.12 -13.18
CA ASN A 119 -8.25 -9.33 -13.65
C ASN A 119 -7.25 -9.35 -12.48
N TYR A 120 -7.40 -10.33 -11.58
CA TYR A 120 -6.66 -10.41 -10.32
C TYR A 120 -5.13 -10.38 -10.49
N VAL A 121 -4.62 -11.02 -11.54
CA VAL A 121 -3.18 -11.01 -11.87
C VAL A 121 -2.71 -9.60 -12.26
N ALA A 122 -3.51 -8.85 -13.02
CA ALA A 122 -3.18 -7.47 -13.35
C ALA A 122 -3.23 -6.56 -12.12
N TRP A 123 -4.21 -6.73 -11.24
CA TRP A 123 -4.28 -6.00 -9.98
C TRP A 123 -3.05 -6.24 -9.11
N GLU A 124 -2.62 -7.51 -8.98
CA GLU A 124 -1.41 -7.89 -8.26
C GLU A 124 -0.15 -7.25 -8.83
N ARG A 125 0.00 -7.30 -10.15
CA ARG A 125 1.12 -6.63 -10.85
C ARG A 125 1.11 -5.12 -10.63
N ALA A 126 -0.04 -4.48 -10.78
CA ALA A 126 -0.20 -3.04 -10.61
C ALA A 126 0.14 -2.61 -9.18
N ALA A 127 -0.33 -3.34 -8.17
CA ALA A 127 -0.06 -3.05 -6.77
C ALA A 127 1.44 -3.12 -6.46
N ARG A 128 2.13 -4.20 -6.88
CA ARG A 128 3.59 -4.32 -6.71
C ARG A 128 4.36 -3.25 -7.46
N HIS A 129 3.94 -2.92 -8.68
CA HIS A 129 4.55 -1.86 -9.46
C HIS A 129 4.43 -0.51 -8.75
N ALA A 130 3.25 -0.19 -8.20
CA ALA A 130 3.04 1.02 -7.41
C ALA A 130 3.97 1.10 -6.19
N VAL A 131 4.23 -0.02 -5.50
CA VAL A 131 5.18 -0.03 -4.37
C VAL A 131 6.60 0.26 -4.86
N ARG A 132 7.04 -0.40 -5.93
CA ARG A 132 8.38 -0.22 -6.51
C ARG A 132 8.63 1.18 -7.09
N ALA A 133 7.59 1.84 -7.59
CA ALA A 133 7.67 3.15 -8.21
C ALA A 133 8.16 4.24 -7.24
N GLN A 134 7.94 4.07 -5.94
CA GLN A 134 8.33 5.05 -4.91
C GLN A 134 9.44 4.54 -3.97
N ARG A 135 10.21 3.53 -4.38
CA ARG A 135 11.29 2.93 -3.57
C ARG A 135 12.37 3.92 -3.10
N ASP A 136 12.51 5.07 -3.77
CA ASP A 136 13.47 6.11 -3.38
C ASP A 136 13.22 6.68 -1.98
N VAL A 137 11.99 6.55 -1.46
CA VAL A 137 11.63 6.94 -0.09
C VAL A 137 12.40 6.13 0.94
N LEU A 138 12.75 4.88 0.64
CA LEU A 138 13.46 3.99 1.56
C LEU A 138 14.79 4.59 2.04
N ARG A 139 15.50 5.34 1.18
CA ARG A 139 16.76 5.98 1.56
C ARG A 139 16.58 7.01 2.67
N GLN A 140 15.46 7.73 2.68
CA GLN A 140 15.16 8.71 3.72
C GLN A 140 14.77 8.01 5.02
N LEU A 141 13.91 6.99 4.94
CA LEU A 141 13.43 6.24 6.10
C LEU A 141 14.55 5.45 6.80
N LEU A 142 15.53 4.91 6.06
CA LEU A 142 16.70 4.22 6.64
C LEU A 142 17.62 5.16 7.42
N ALA A 143 17.58 6.47 7.16
CA ALA A 143 18.38 7.46 7.86
C ALA A 143 17.73 7.92 9.19
N GLU A 144 16.50 7.51 9.47
CA GLU A 144 15.81 7.87 10.70
C GLU A 144 16.36 7.11 11.91
N PRO A 145 16.38 7.72 13.11
CA PRO A 145 16.92 7.07 14.32
C PRO A 145 16.01 5.98 14.89
N ASP A 146 14.76 5.90 14.44
CA ASP A 146 13.78 4.92 14.92
C ASP A 146 14.13 3.50 14.42
N THR A 147 14.45 2.62 15.37
CA THR A 147 14.89 1.25 15.07
C THR A 147 13.79 0.38 14.49
N GLU A 148 12.53 0.65 14.81
CA GLU A 148 11.39 -0.08 14.25
C GLU A 148 11.15 0.33 12.79
N ILE A 149 11.24 1.63 12.50
CA ILE A 149 11.18 2.16 11.13
C ILE A 149 12.34 1.63 10.30
N GLN A 150 13.57 1.64 10.82
CA GLN A 150 14.73 1.07 10.12
C GLN A 150 14.54 -0.40 9.79
N ARG A 151 14.07 -1.22 10.75
CA ARG A 151 13.81 -2.64 10.54
C ARG A 151 12.76 -2.86 9.45
N ALA A 152 11.59 -2.23 9.58
CA ALA A 152 10.51 -2.40 8.60
C ALA A 152 10.93 -1.91 7.19
N THR A 153 11.70 -0.82 7.12
CA THR A 153 12.24 -0.29 5.87
C THR A 153 13.26 -1.25 5.25
N THR A 154 14.12 -1.88 6.05
CA THR A 154 15.11 -2.87 5.58
C THR A 154 14.41 -4.11 5.02
N GLU A 155 13.40 -4.63 5.70
CA GLU A 155 12.61 -5.76 5.23
C GLU A 155 11.88 -5.45 3.92
N LEU A 156 11.31 -4.24 3.79
CA LEU A 156 10.70 -3.79 2.54
C LEU A 156 11.76 -3.65 1.43
N ALA A 157 12.92 -3.05 1.72
CA ALA A 157 14.00 -2.92 0.74
C ALA A 157 14.46 -4.29 0.20
N ALA A 158 14.57 -5.29 1.08
CA ALA A 158 14.88 -6.66 0.68
C ALA A 158 13.82 -7.23 -0.28
N ALA A 159 12.53 -7.09 0.06
CA ALA A 159 11.41 -7.54 -0.79
C ALA A 159 11.39 -6.85 -2.18
N LEU A 160 11.82 -5.58 -2.27
CA LEU A 160 11.90 -4.87 -3.55
C LEU A 160 13.15 -5.22 -4.38
N THR A 161 14.20 -5.72 -3.74
CA THR A 161 15.45 -6.12 -4.40
C THR A 161 15.39 -7.55 -4.91
N ASP A 162 14.52 -8.39 -4.33
CA ASP A 162 14.29 -9.76 -4.76
C ASP A 162 13.71 -9.76 -6.19
N ARG A 163 14.62 -9.91 -7.17
CA ARG A 163 14.27 -9.98 -8.58
C ARG A 163 13.40 -11.22 -8.78
N PRO A 164 12.26 -11.12 -9.49
CA PRO A 164 11.60 -12.32 -9.99
C PRO A 164 12.62 -13.12 -10.81
N GLN A 165 12.86 -14.37 -10.44
CA GLN A 165 13.42 -15.33 -11.38
C GLN A 165 12.29 -15.73 -12.34
N GLY A 166 12.51 -15.48 -13.64
CA GLY A 166 11.67 -16.01 -14.73
C GLY A 166 10.49 -15.14 -15.10
#